data_AF-B1HNK3-F1
#
_entry.id   AF-B1HNK3-F1
#
_cell.length_a   1.000
_cell.length_b   1.000
_cell.length_c   1.000
_cell.angle_alpha   90.00
_cell.angle_beta   90.00
_cell.angle_gamma   90.00
#
_symmetry.space_group_name_H-M   'P 1'
#
loop_
_entity.id
_entity.type
_entity.pdbx_description
1 polymer ?
#
loop_
_entity_poly.entity_id
_entity_poly.type
_entity_poly.pdbx_seq_one_letter_code
_entity_poly.pdbx_strand_id
1 'polypeptide(L)'
;MMFFLTRERQEVFNVAQTYPFEEEFDGEFEDHLYEYLTAYIDVLPQKFQTGMIERTLFGNDTLMKEFQEWCNVTIEQFITKSNAIYEEREAIVESFHSSAKTVFSQSLHDGEILNAEQQGNNFMLLLDMSNGFTVESMVQLVFHDAHIEGDLEGYYVYDELIKFEGRYALRVLSSFGSPYAECTIFFKDVTAKYLYRPAVYIEPGGVATWDDYVIALNLDDKHYIVKDTHFVEINMANISQSDNGIFAGGVLLGDTFEEARERIYCATYEDPYAHFSEPIPADELLSAMFDLDQNIRVRAFNTIFALGKDAAYIANDVLRKVDINTDENMYFNIIANHFNQLGCLEEDVKLKWHSE
;
A
#
# COMPACT_ATOMS: atom_id res chain seq x y z
N MET A 1 -27.98 -10.44 5.30
CA MET A 1 -26.94 -9.39 5.32
C MET A 1 -26.39 -9.29 3.92
N MET A 2 -26.37 -8.10 3.29
CA MET A 2 -25.91 -7.95 1.90
C MET A 2 -24.64 -7.11 1.90
N PHE A 3 -23.55 -7.70 1.45
CA PHE A 3 -22.27 -7.04 1.29
C PHE A 3 -22.29 -6.10 0.07
N PHE A 4 -21.50 -5.05 0.13
CA PHE A 4 -21.31 -4.11 -0.95
C PHE A 4 -20.51 -4.69 -2.11
N LEU A 5 -19.42 -5.39 -1.80
CA LEU A 5 -18.68 -6.10 -2.83
C LEU A 5 -19.36 -7.42 -3.11
N THR A 6 -20.20 -7.35 -4.13
CA THR A 6 -20.69 -8.52 -4.83
C THR A 6 -20.10 -8.50 -6.24
N ARG A 7 -19.87 -9.69 -6.79
CA ARG A 7 -19.43 -9.85 -8.18
C ARG A 7 -20.29 -9.05 -9.17
N GLU A 8 -21.61 -9.15 -9.04
CA GLU A 8 -22.58 -8.43 -9.90
C GLU A 8 -22.38 -6.91 -9.85
N ARG A 9 -22.17 -6.32 -8.67
CA ARG A 9 -21.95 -4.87 -8.54
C ARG A 9 -20.62 -4.43 -9.13
N GLN A 10 -19.57 -5.24 -8.98
CA GLN A 10 -18.28 -4.95 -9.59
C GLN A 10 -18.36 -5.03 -11.13
N GLU A 11 -19.06 -6.02 -11.67
CA GLU A 11 -19.28 -6.15 -13.12
C GLU A 11 -20.04 -4.94 -13.69
N VAL A 12 -21.11 -4.49 -13.01
CA VAL A 12 -21.85 -3.27 -13.40
C VAL A 12 -20.95 -2.03 -13.39
N PHE A 13 -20.10 -1.88 -12.38
CA PHE A 13 -19.18 -0.75 -12.27
C PHE A 13 -18.09 -0.77 -13.36
N ASN A 14 -17.47 -1.94 -13.59
CA ASN A 14 -16.45 -2.11 -14.64
C ASN A 14 -17.00 -1.74 -16.02
N VAL A 15 -18.24 -2.13 -16.31
CA VAL A 15 -18.93 -1.76 -17.55
C VAL A 15 -19.10 -0.25 -17.66
N ALA A 16 -19.58 0.41 -16.60
CA ALA A 16 -19.77 1.86 -16.61
C ALA A 16 -18.45 2.63 -16.79
N GLN A 17 -17.34 2.14 -16.22
CA GLN A 17 -16.02 2.77 -16.36
C GLN A 17 -15.36 2.55 -17.72
N THR A 18 -15.82 1.60 -18.52
CA THR A 18 -15.27 1.34 -19.86
C THR A 18 -15.70 2.43 -20.86
N TYR A 19 -16.71 3.23 -20.52
CA TYR A 19 -17.13 4.32 -21.39
C TYR A 19 -16.04 5.39 -21.51
N PRO A 20 -15.64 5.79 -22.73
CA PRO A 20 -14.61 6.80 -22.97
C PRO A 20 -15.14 8.19 -22.63
N PHE A 21 -14.95 8.62 -21.39
CA PHE A 21 -15.20 10.01 -21.04
C PHE A 21 -14.11 10.86 -21.69
N GLU A 22 -14.50 11.70 -22.66
CA GLU A 22 -13.64 12.73 -23.27
C GLU A 22 -12.55 12.23 -24.26
N GLU A 23 -12.47 10.94 -24.57
CA GLU A 23 -11.54 10.38 -25.57
C GLU A 23 -12.10 10.39 -27.00
N GLU A 24 -11.20 10.33 -28.00
CA GLU A 24 -11.56 10.33 -29.41
C GLU A 24 -12.23 9.00 -29.79
N PHE A 25 -13.51 9.05 -30.15
CA PHE A 25 -14.31 7.88 -30.48
C PHE A 25 -14.12 7.51 -31.96
N ASP A 26 -13.14 6.65 -32.26
CA ASP A 26 -12.92 6.12 -33.61
C ASP A 26 -13.55 4.72 -33.80
N GLY A 27 -13.54 4.23 -35.05
CA GLY A 27 -14.18 2.96 -35.40
C GLY A 27 -13.47 1.72 -34.84
N GLU A 28 -12.16 1.78 -34.59
CA GLU A 28 -11.41 0.67 -33.98
C GLU A 28 -11.76 0.56 -32.49
N PHE A 29 -11.87 1.71 -31.83
CA PHE A 29 -12.32 1.80 -30.45
C PHE A 29 -13.79 1.40 -30.27
N GLU A 30 -14.66 1.81 -31.18
CA GLU A 30 -16.07 1.38 -31.19
C GLU A 30 -16.20 -0.15 -31.26
N ASP A 31 -15.42 -0.79 -32.14
CA ASP A 31 -15.41 -2.24 -32.27
C ASP A 31 -14.92 -2.92 -30.99
N HIS A 32 -13.86 -2.39 -30.37
CA HIS A 32 -13.35 -2.86 -29.08
C HIS A 32 -14.39 -2.76 -27.96
N LEU A 33 -15.10 -1.63 -27.85
CA LEU A 33 -16.15 -1.45 -26.87
C LEU A 33 -17.30 -2.44 -27.07
N TYR A 34 -17.72 -2.68 -28.31
CA TYR A 34 -18.73 -3.69 -28.57
C TYR A 34 -18.29 -5.08 -28.13
N GLU A 35 -17.05 -5.48 -28.43
CA GLU A 35 -16.50 -6.78 -28.01
C GLU A 35 -16.49 -6.91 -26.48
N TYR A 36 -15.96 -5.89 -25.80
CA TYR A 36 -15.87 -5.89 -24.34
C TYR A 36 -17.26 -5.91 -23.68
N LEU A 37 -18.15 -4.98 -24.04
CA LEU A 37 -19.47 -4.86 -23.45
C LEU A 37 -20.36 -6.09 -23.76
N THR A 38 -20.11 -6.81 -24.86
CA THR A 38 -20.82 -8.06 -25.16
C THR A 38 -20.54 -9.12 -24.09
N ALA A 39 -19.34 -9.16 -23.52
CA ALA A 39 -19.01 -10.09 -22.43
C ALA A 39 -19.78 -9.80 -21.13
N TYR A 40 -20.35 -8.60 -21.01
CA TYR A 40 -21.09 -8.12 -19.84
C TYR A 40 -22.56 -7.80 -20.15
N ILE A 41 -23.11 -8.38 -21.22
CA ILE A 41 -24.47 -8.04 -21.68
C ILE A 41 -25.53 -8.28 -20.60
N ASP A 42 -25.34 -9.28 -19.75
CA ASP A 42 -26.30 -9.67 -18.71
C ASP A 42 -26.42 -8.62 -17.59
N VAL A 43 -25.38 -7.79 -17.37
CA VAL A 43 -25.40 -6.74 -16.36
C VAL A 43 -25.83 -5.37 -16.91
N LEU A 44 -25.95 -5.25 -18.23
CA LEU A 44 -26.45 -4.03 -18.86
C LEU A 44 -27.97 -3.89 -18.68
N PRO A 45 -28.49 -2.67 -18.45
CA PRO A 45 -29.92 -2.41 -18.55
C PRO A 45 -30.50 -2.90 -19.88
N GLN A 46 -31.68 -3.52 -19.83
CA GLN A 46 -32.31 -4.18 -20.99
C GLN A 46 -32.41 -3.27 -22.23
N LYS A 47 -32.62 -1.96 -22.04
CA LYS A 47 -32.68 -0.99 -23.15
C LYS A 47 -31.37 -0.87 -23.95
N PHE A 48 -30.22 -1.10 -23.31
CA PHE A 48 -28.91 -1.08 -23.97
C PHE A 48 -28.52 -2.44 -24.54
N GLN A 49 -29.01 -3.54 -23.95
CA GLN A 49 -28.77 -4.89 -24.47
C GLN A 49 -29.21 -5.02 -25.94
N THR A 50 -30.38 -4.49 -26.29
CA THR A 50 -30.85 -4.48 -27.69
C THR A 50 -29.90 -3.70 -28.60
N GLY A 51 -29.47 -2.51 -28.18
CA GLY A 51 -28.52 -1.69 -28.94
C GLY A 51 -27.13 -2.29 -29.05
N MET A 52 -26.74 -3.14 -28.10
CA MET A 52 -25.50 -3.92 -28.12
C MET A 52 -25.57 -5.06 -29.14
N ILE A 53 -26.64 -5.86 -29.10
CA ILE A 53 -26.85 -7.00 -30.02
C ILE A 53 -26.93 -6.53 -31.47
N GLU A 54 -27.62 -5.41 -31.71
CA GLU A 54 -27.79 -4.85 -33.04
C GLU A 54 -26.61 -3.97 -33.50
N ARG A 55 -25.62 -3.74 -32.63
CA ARG A 55 -24.52 -2.77 -32.84
C ARG A 55 -25.00 -1.38 -33.26
N THR A 56 -26.03 -0.88 -32.56
CA THR A 56 -26.63 0.45 -32.79
C THR A 56 -26.45 1.42 -31.62
N LEU A 57 -25.97 0.94 -30.46
CA LEU A 57 -25.70 1.75 -29.26
C LEU A 57 -24.92 3.04 -29.53
N PHE A 58 -23.79 2.97 -30.23
CA PHE A 58 -22.91 4.11 -30.47
C PHE A 58 -23.26 4.91 -31.73
N GLY A 59 -23.95 4.28 -32.69
CA GLY A 59 -24.45 4.95 -33.90
C GLY A 59 -25.78 5.70 -33.71
N ASN A 60 -26.38 5.67 -32.52
CA ASN A 60 -27.63 6.36 -32.18
C ASN A 60 -27.40 7.38 -31.08
N ASP A 61 -27.33 8.67 -31.45
CA ASP A 61 -27.06 9.80 -30.52
C ASP A 61 -27.92 9.79 -29.25
N THR A 62 -29.20 9.41 -29.37
CA THR A 62 -30.11 9.38 -28.22
C THR A 62 -29.75 8.23 -27.28
N LEU A 63 -29.54 7.03 -27.83
CA LEU A 63 -29.22 5.84 -27.05
C LEU A 63 -27.81 5.94 -26.43
N MET A 64 -26.85 6.52 -27.16
CA MET A 64 -25.50 6.81 -26.68
C MET A 64 -25.52 7.81 -25.51
N LYS A 65 -26.27 8.91 -25.62
CA LYS A 65 -26.39 9.89 -24.54
C LYS A 65 -27.04 9.29 -23.29
N GLU A 66 -28.07 8.46 -23.47
CA GLU A 66 -28.68 7.74 -22.37
C GLU A 66 -27.72 6.73 -21.72
N PHE A 67 -26.87 6.07 -22.52
CA PHE A 67 -25.85 5.15 -22.04
C PHE A 67 -24.77 5.87 -21.24
N GLN A 68 -24.28 7.01 -21.74
CA GLN A 68 -23.35 7.88 -21.04
C GLN A 68 -23.92 8.35 -19.70
N GLU A 69 -25.18 8.80 -19.67
CA GLU A 69 -25.85 9.21 -18.43
C GLU A 69 -25.95 8.04 -17.44
N TRP A 70 -26.30 6.85 -17.92
CA TRP A 70 -26.32 5.66 -17.08
C TRP A 70 -24.93 5.31 -16.53
N CYS A 71 -23.86 5.45 -17.33
CA CYS A 71 -22.48 5.25 -16.86
C CYS A 71 -22.13 6.26 -15.76
N ASN A 72 -22.39 7.55 -15.98
CA ASN A 72 -22.16 8.62 -15.00
C ASN A 72 -22.88 8.34 -13.67
N VAL A 73 -24.19 8.09 -13.73
CA VAL A 73 -25.00 7.80 -12.53
C VAL A 73 -24.52 6.54 -11.83
N THR A 74 -24.13 5.51 -12.57
CA THR A 74 -23.62 4.26 -11.99
C THR A 74 -22.29 4.49 -11.28
N ILE A 75 -21.37 5.23 -11.88
CA ILE A 75 -20.08 5.60 -11.30
C ILE A 75 -20.30 6.46 -10.04
N GLU A 76 -21.13 7.49 -10.10
CA GLU A 76 -21.43 8.36 -8.96
C GLU A 76 -22.06 7.59 -7.80
N GLN A 77 -23.01 6.69 -8.08
CA GLN A 77 -23.61 5.84 -7.06
C GLN A 77 -22.60 4.87 -6.44
N PHE A 78 -21.67 4.34 -7.25
CA PHE A 78 -20.60 3.48 -6.75
C PHE A 78 -19.66 4.27 -5.83
N ILE A 79 -19.17 5.44 -6.26
CA ILE A 79 -18.29 6.31 -5.48
C ILE A 79 -18.96 6.71 -4.16
N THR A 80 -20.21 7.16 -4.21
CA THR A 80 -20.97 7.59 -3.03
C THR A 80 -21.10 6.46 -2.01
N LYS A 81 -21.44 5.25 -2.47
CA LYS A 81 -21.55 4.08 -1.59
C LYS A 81 -20.19 3.63 -1.07
N SER A 82 -19.17 3.63 -1.92
CA SER A 82 -17.80 3.27 -1.54
C SER A 82 -17.27 4.19 -0.43
N ASN A 83 -17.48 5.51 -0.55
CA ASN A 83 -17.13 6.47 0.50
C ASN A 83 -17.90 6.20 1.80
N ALA A 84 -19.21 5.95 1.73
CA ALA A 84 -20.01 5.64 2.92
C ALA A 84 -19.55 4.36 3.62
N ILE A 85 -19.12 3.34 2.86
CA ILE A 85 -18.59 2.09 3.41
C ILE A 85 -17.21 2.28 4.00
N TYR A 86 -16.38 3.11 3.39
CA TYR A 86 -15.09 3.49 3.95
C TYR A 86 -15.28 4.19 5.30
N GLU A 87 -16.19 5.17 5.38
CA GLU A 87 -16.52 5.84 6.65
C GLU A 87 -17.07 4.87 7.71
N GLU A 88 -17.94 3.93 7.30
CA GLU A 88 -18.46 2.90 8.20
C GLU A 88 -17.35 1.96 8.68
N ARG A 89 -16.46 1.51 7.78
CA ARG A 89 -15.30 0.70 8.11
C ARG A 89 -14.44 1.38 9.17
N GLU A 90 -14.09 2.65 8.98
CA GLU A 90 -13.30 3.40 9.96
C GLU A 90 -14.00 3.44 11.33
N ALA A 91 -15.32 3.69 11.35
CA ALA A 91 -16.09 3.68 12.59
C ALA A 91 -16.15 2.30 13.27
N ILE A 92 -16.14 1.21 12.50
CA ILE A 92 -16.06 -0.15 13.03
C ILE A 92 -14.66 -0.42 13.60
N VAL A 93 -13.61 -0.09 12.85
CA VAL A 93 -12.21 -0.30 13.25
C VAL A 93 -11.88 0.44 14.54
N GLU A 94 -12.44 1.64 14.76
CA GLU A 94 -12.35 2.38 16.03
C GLU A 94 -12.90 1.61 17.26
N SER A 95 -13.78 0.64 17.04
CA SER A 95 -14.35 -0.18 18.11
C SER A 95 -13.59 -1.47 18.40
N PHE A 96 -12.53 -1.78 17.65
CA PHE A 96 -11.69 -2.95 17.86
C PHE A 96 -10.66 -2.76 18.97
N HIS A 97 -10.06 -3.86 19.42
CA HIS A 97 -8.89 -3.82 20.28
C HIS A 97 -7.77 -2.97 19.64
N SER A 98 -7.00 -2.24 20.46
CA SER A 98 -5.99 -1.29 19.96
C SER A 98 -4.98 -1.92 19.00
N SER A 99 -4.57 -3.17 19.26
CA SER A 99 -3.66 -3.88 18.36
C SER A 99 -4.29 -4.20 17.01
N ALA A 100 -5.56 -4.59 16.97
CA ALA A 100 -6.25 -4.82 15.70
C ALA A 100 -6.54 -3.50 14.98
N LYS A 101 -6.85 -2.43 15.71
CA LYS A 101 -7.01 -1.09 15.13
C LYS A 101 -5.79 -0.66 14.32
N THR A 102 -4.57 -0.86 14.83
CA THR A 102 -3.34 -0.56 14.07
C THR A 102 -3.32 -1.27 12.73
N VAL A 103 -3.59 -2.57 12.70
CA VAL A 103 -3.57 -3.38 11.49
C VAL A 103 -4.67 -2.96 10.52
N PHE A 104 -5.91 -2.87 11.00
CA PHE A 104 -7.06 -2.53 10.16
C PHE A 104 -7.08 -1.05 9.74
N SER A 105 -6.33 -0.16 10.38
CA SER A 105 -6.15 1.22 9.88
C SER A 105 -5.32 1.28 8.59
N GLN A 106 -4.65 0.19 8.24
CA GLN A 106 -3.91 0.02 7.00
C GLN A 106 -4.63 -0.99 6.08
N SER A 107 -4.15 -1.12 4.84
CA SER A 107 -4.69 -2.05 3.86
C SER A 107 -4.03 -3.42 3.99
N LEU A 108 -4.82 -4.49 4.15
CA LEU A 108 -4.32 -5.87 4.13
C LEU A 108 -4.20 -6.44 2.71
N HIS A 109 -4.45 -5.63 1.69
CA HIS A 109 -4.34 -5.99 0.27
C HIS A 109 -2.94 -6.55 -0.06
N ASP A 110 -2.91 -7.58 -0.90
CA ASP A 110 -1.72 -8.34 -1.34
C ASP A 110 -0.99 -9.14 -0.24
N GLY A 111 -1.52 -9.19 0.99
CA GLY A 111 -0.98 -10.06 2.03
C GLY A 111 -1.14 -11.54 1.69
N GLU A 112 -0.08 -12.33 1.77
CA GLU A 112 -0.16 -13.78 1.57
C GLU A 112 -0.71 -14.47 2.84
N ILE A 113 -1.78 -15.25 2.70
CA ILE A 113 -2.37 -16.05 3.76
C ILE A 113 -1.48 -17.28 3.99
N LEU A 114 -0.65 -17.21 5.03
CA LEU A 114 0.22 -18.32 5.44
C LEU A 114 -0.53 -19.38 6.25
N ASN A 115 -1.54 -18.97 7.01
CA ASN A 115 -2.38 -19.88 7.78
C ASN A 115 -3.75 -19.29 8.07
N ALA A 116 -4.79 -20.10 7.93
CA ALA A 116 -6.18 -19.77 8.24
C ALA A 116 -6.81 -20.96 8.97
N GLU A 117 -6.96 -20.88 10.29
CA GLU A 117 -7.34 -22.03 11.11
C GLU A 117 -8.33 -21.68 12.22
N GLN A 118 -9.35 -22.52 12.39
CA GLN A 118 -10.25 -22.48 13.55
C GLN A 118 -9.57 -23.14 14.77
N GLN A 119 -9.37 -22.38 15.84
CA GLN A 119 -8.82 -22.82 17.12
C GLN A 119 -9.87 -22.71 18.24
N GLY A 120 -10.65 -23.77 18.40
CA GLY A 120 -11.78 -23.78 19.34
C GLY A 120 -12.83 -22.76 18.92
N ASN A 121 -13.14 -21.79 19.79
CA ASN A 121 -14.07 -20.70 19.48
C ASN A 121 -13.42 -19.52 18.75
N ASN A 122 -12.13 -19.56 18.49
CA ASN A 122 -11.42 -18.48 17.83
C ASN A 122 -11.02 -18.89 16.42
N PHE A 123 -10.85 -17.91 15.54
CA PHE A 123 -10.27 -18.11 14.22
C PHE A 123 -8.97 -17.32 14.14
N MET A 124 -7.89 -17.97 13.71
CA MET A 124 -6.58 -17.36 13.58
C MET A 124 -6.21 -17.24 12.10
N LEU A 125 -5.78 -16.04 11.71
CA LEU A 125 -5.28 -15.73 10.39
C LEU A 125 -3.86 -15.19 10.51
N LEU A 126 -2.92 -15.80 9.81
CA LEU A 126 -1.53 -15.36 9.70
C LEU A 126 -1.27 -14.89 8.27
N LEU A 127 -0.79 -13.65 8.14
CA LEU A 127 -0.51 -12.99 6.89
C LEU A 127 0.97 -12.61 6.80
N ASP A 128 1.59 -12.90 5.66
CA ASP A 128 2.84 -12.27 5.24
C ASP A 128 2.51 -11.03 4.41
N MET A 129 2.86 -9.87 4.92
CA MET A 129 2.60 -8.57 4.32
C MET A 129 3.82 -8.03 3.58
N SER A 130 4.86 -8.84 3.34
CA SER A 130 6.10 -8.41 2.67
C SER A 130 5.85 -7.84 1.25
N ASN A 131 4.73 -8.18 0.61
CA ASN A 131 4.33 -7.66 -0.70
C ASN A 131 3.25 -6.55 -0.61
N GLY A 132 2.78 -6.23 0.59
CA GLY A 132 1.70 -5.26 0.82
C GLY A 132 2.21 -3.82 0.99
N PHE A 133 1.27 -2.92 1.25
CA PHE A 133 1.53 -1.48 1.45
C PHE A 133 1.59 -1.08 2.94
N THR A 134 1.82 -2.04 3.84
CA THR A 134 1.84 -1.81 5.29
C THR A 134 3.25 -1.91 5.83
N VAL A 135 3.49 -1.27 6.99
CA VAL A 135 4.78 -1.38 7.67
C VAL A 135 4.92 -2.71 8.43
N GLU A 136 3.82 -3.23 8.97
CA GLU A 136 3.76 -4.55 9.62
C GLU A 136 4.03 -5.64 8.58
N SER A 137 5.12 -6.39 8.71
CA SER A 137 5.54 -7.38 7.71
C SER A 137 4.96 -8.77 7.94
N MET A 138 4.66 -9.10 9.19
CA MET A 138 3.98 -10.33 9.58
C MET A 138 2.83 -9.98 10.51
N VAL A 139 1.61 -10.41 10.18
CA VAL A 139 0.40 -10.05 10.92
C VAL A 139 -0.34 -11.32 11.31
N GLN A 140 -0.57 -11.50 12.62
CA GLN A 140 -1.42 -12.55 13.17
C GLN A 140 -2.69 -11.91 13.75
N LEU A 141 -3.83 -12.17 13.12
CA LEU A 141 -5.15 -11.80 13.60
C LEU A 141 -5.78 -12.99 14.34
N VAL A 142 -6.38 -12.71 15.50
CA VAL A 142 -7.20 -13.66 16.25
C VAL A 142 -8.58 -13.07 16.42
N PHE A 143 -9.54 -13.68 15.74
CA PHE A 143 -10.96 -13.35 15.83
C PHE A 143 -11.59 -14.19 16.94
N HIS A 144 -12.21 -13.53 17.91
CA HIS A 144 -12.77 -14.15 19.11
C HIS A 144 -14.26 -14.44 18.96
N ASP A 145 -14.67 -15.60 19.48
CA ASP A 145 -16.03 -16.15 19.30
C ASP A 145 -16.43 -16.18 17.82
N ALA A 146 -15.52 -16.69 16.99
CA ALA A 146 -15.59 -16.64 15.55
C ALA A 146 -16.17 -17.90 14.91
N HIS A 147 -16.86 -17.69 13.78
CA HIS A 147 -17.35 -18.71 12.87
C HIS A 147 -17.08 -18.26 11.43
N ILE A 148 -16.68 -19.21 10.57
CA ILE A 148 -16.32 -18.93 9.18
C ILE A 148 -17.28 -19.61 8.21
N GLU A 149 -17.57 -18.93 7.10
CA GLU A 149 -18.27 -19.46 5.94
C GLU A 149 -17.37 -19.28 4.71
N GLY A 150 -17.00 -20.37 4.04
CA GLY A 150 -16.05 -20.37 2.92
C GLY A 150 -14.61 -20.64 3.35
N ASP A 151 -13.72 -20.80 2.37
CA ASP A 151 -12.31 -21.13 2.57
C ASP A 151 -11.42 -19.91 2.30
N LEU A 152 -10.34 -19.77 3.07
CA LEU A 152 -9.34 -18.70 2.93
C LEU A 152 -8.00 -19.30 2.54
N GLU A 153 -7.60 -19.06 1.29
CA GLU A 153 -6.30 -19.48 0.78
C GLU A 153 -5.74 -18.41 -0.16
N GLY A 154 -4.42 -18.23 -0.10
CA GLY A 154 -3.67 -17.37 -1.02
C GLY A 154 -3.63 -15.92 -0.65
N TYR A 155 -3.72 -15.05 -1.65
CA TYR A 155 -3.52 -13.63 -1.38
C TYR A 155 -4.80 -12.99 -0.88
N TYR A 156 -4.68 -12.14 0.13
CA TYR A 156 -5.72 -11.28 0.64
C TYR A 156 -5.95 -10.14 -0.36
N VAL A 157 -6.99 -10.25 -1.18
CA VAL A 157 -7.25 -9.31 -2.27
C VAL A 157 -8.12 -8.15 -1.81
N TYR A 158 -9.14 -8.40 -1.02
CA TYR A 158 -10.03 -7.32 -0.60
C TYR A 158 -10.77 -7.70 0.67
N ASP A 159 -11.14 -6.71 1.48
CA ASP A 159 -12.03 -6.91 2.61
C ASP A 159 -13.18 -5.92 2.73
N GLU A 160 -14.31 -6.43 3.16
CA GLU A 160 -15.46 -5.64 3.59
C GLU A 160 -15.83 -5.99 5.02
N LEU A 161 -15.88 -4.95 5.85
CA LEU A 161 -16.19 -5.08 7.27
C LEU A 161 -17.60 -4.56 7.56
N ILE A 162 -18.41 -5.37 8.23
CA ILE A 162 -19.81 -5.06 8.54
C ILE A 162 -20.05 -5.25 10.04
N LYS A 163 -20.84 -4.36 10.64
CA LYS A 163 -21.31 -4.48 12.03
C LYS A 163 -22.79 -4.88 12.07
N PHE A 164 -23.13 -5.84 12.93
CA PHE A 164 -24.52 -6.27 13.13
C PHE A 164 -24.73 -6.82 14.54
N GLU A 165 -25.86 -6.50 15.20
CA GLU A 165 -26.29 -7.10 16.48
C GLU A 165 -25.20 -7.26 17.57
N GLY A 166 -24.30 -6.28 17.70
CA GLY A 166 -23.19 -6.33 18.67
C GLY A 166 -22.06 -7.30 18.29
N ARG A 167 -21.94 -7.63 17.01
CA ARG A 167 -20.95 -8.48 16.36
C ARG A 167 -20.44 -7.84 15.08
N TYR A 168 -19.47 -8.49 14.46
CA TYR A 168 -18.83 -8.08 13.23
C TYR A 168 -18.77 -9.24 12.24
N ALA A 169 -18.72 -8.89 10.95
CA ALA A 169 -18.38 -9.80 9.88
C ALA A 169 -17.30 -9.16 9.02
N LEU A 170 -16.27 -9.93 8.70
CA LEU A 170 -15.24 -9.58 7.74
C LEU A 170 -15.41 -10.51 6.55
N ARG A 171 -15.85 -9.97 5.42
CA ARG A 171 -15.79 -10.67 4.15
C ARG A 171 -14.42 -10.40 3.55
N VAL A 172 -13.74 -11.46 3.14
CA VAL A 172 -12.45 -11.40 2.49
C VAL A 172 -12.58 -12.07 1.14
N LEU A 173 -12.08 -11.39 0.10
CA LEU A 173 -11.78 -11.99 -1.19
C LEU A 173 -10.35 -12.48 -1.12
N SER A 174 -10.15 -13.79 -1.31
CA SER A 174 -8.81 -14.36 -1.37
C SER A 174 -8.52 -14.96 -2.74
N SER A 175 -7.25 -15.08 -3.11
CA SER A 175 -6.84 -15.66 -4.38
C SER A 175 -5.71 -16.68 -4.25
N PHE A 176 -6.08 -17.97 -4.28
CA PHE A 176 -5.30 -19.03 -4.93
C PHE A 176 -6.31 -19.89 -5.72
N GLY A 177 -6.56 -19.53 -6.98
CA GLY A 177 -7.39 -20.31 -7.90
C GLY A 177 -8.66 -19.62 -8.42
N SER A 178 -9.13 -18.53 -7.81
CA SER A 178 -10.21 -17.69 -8.35
C SER A 178 -10.24 -16.31 -7.67
N PRO A 179 -10.34 -15.19 -8.42
CA PRO A 179 -10.55 -13.85 -7.84
C PRO A 179 -11.94 -13.68 -7.19
N TYR A 180 -12.75 -14.74 -7.19
CA TYR A 180 -14.10 -14.76 -6.64
C TYR A 180 -14.24 -15.71 -5.44
N ALA A 181 -13.14 -16.24 -4.89
CA ALA A 181 -13.22 -17.00 -3.66
C ALA A 181 -13.52 -16.04 -2.49
N GLU A 182 -14.72 -16.16 -1.94
CA GLU A 182 -15.20 -15.34 -0.83
C GLU A 182 -15.21 -16.17 0.45
N CYS A 183 -14.65 -15.62 1.52
CA CYS A 183 -14.84 -16.13 2.88
C CYS A 183 -15.47 -15.04 3.73
N THR A 184 -16.37 -15.41 4.65
CA THR A 184 -16.89 -14.50 5.66
C THR A 184 -16.55 -15.01 7.05
N ILE A 185 -15.81 -14.21 7.81
CA ILE A 185 -15.48 -14.45 9.21
C ILE A 185 -16.46 -13.63 10.06
N PHE A 186 -17.33 -14.30 10.80
CA PHE A 186 -18.18 -13.68 11.81
C PHE A 186 -17.48 -13.73 13.16
N PHE A 187 -17.47 -12.64 13.93
CA PHE A 187 -16.75 -12.55 15.20
C PHE A 187 -17.34 -11.52 16.15
N LYS A 188 -16.94 -11.56 17.43
CA LYS A 188 -17.32 -10.53 18.43
C LYS A 188 -16.23 -9.51 18.69
N ASP A 189 -14.98 -9.93 18.63
CA ASP A 189 -13.82 -9.08 18.86
C ASP A 189 -12.64 -9.62 18.05
N VAL A 190 -11.62 -8.78 17.83
CA VAL A 190 -10.42 -9.15 17.11
C VAL A 190 -9.20 -8.52 17.77
N THR A 191 -8.15 -9.31 17.92
CA THR A 191 -6.85 -8.85 18.40
C THR A 191 -5.79 -9.16 17.36
N ALA A 192 -4.78 -8.30 17.25
CA ALA A 192 -3.62 -8.56 16.42
C ALA A 192 -2.34 -8.72 17.23
N LYS A 193 -1.41 -9.49 16.68
CA LYS A 193 0.03 -9.39 16.90
C LYS A 193 0.69 -9.14 15.56
N TYR A 194 1.77 -8.40 15.54
CA TYR A 194 2.50 -8.13 14.30
C TYR A 194 3.98 -7.93 14.58
N LEU A 195 4.78 -8.10 13.53
CA LEU A 195 6.22 -7.89 13.53
C LEU A 195 6.62 -7.04 12.34
N TYR A 196 7.76 -6.37 12.44
CA TYR A 196 8.32 -5.50 11.41
C TYR A 196 9.59 -6.10 10.81
N ARG A 197 9.96 -5.67 9.60
CA ARG A 197 11.33 -5.86 9.12
C ARG A 197 12.27 -4.94 9.90
N PRO A 198 13.46 -5.43 10.33
CA PRO A 198 14.51 -4.54 10.83
C PRO A 198 14.89 -3.51 9.76
N ALA A 199 15.24 -2.28 10.15
CA ALA A 199 15.58 -1.22 9.17
C ALA A 199 16.66 -1.66 8.16
N VAL A 200 17.69 -2.36 8.65
CA VAL A 200 18.80 -2.90 7.84
C VAL A 200 18.36 -3.89 6.74
N TYR A 201 17.17 -4.50 6.86
CA TYR A 201 16.63 -5.38 5.83
C TYR A 201 16.43 -4.67 4.48
N ILE A 202 16.06 -3.38 4.51
CA ILE A 202 15.68 -2.59 3.32
C ILE A 202 16.90 -2.08 2.53
N GLU A 203 18.11 -2.19 3.09
CA GLU A 203 19.36 -1.78 2.45
C GLU A 203 20.26 -2.96 2.03
N PRO A 204 19.84 -3.82 1.08
CA PRO A 204 20.59 -5.02 0.71
C PRO A 204 21.98 -4.72 0.11
N GLY A 205 22.27 -3.49 -0.30
CA GLY A 205 23.57 -3.07 -0.82
C GLY A 205 24.56 -2.57 0.23
N GLY A 206 24.11 -2.22 1.44
CA GLY A 206 24.95 -1.69 2.52
C GLY A 206 25.63 -2.78 3.37
N VAL A 207 25.12 -4.01 3.30
CA VAL A 207 25.52 -5.12 4.17
C VAL A 207 25.89 -6.34 3.32
N ALA A 208 27.19 -6.66 3.30
CA ALA A 208 27.73 -7.74 2.46
C ALA A 208 27.89 -9.07 3.20
N THR A 209 27.89 -9.06 4.53
CA THR A 209 28.11 -10.25 5.35
C THR A 209 27.08 -10.36 6.48
N TRP A 210 26.93 -11.58 7.00
CA TRP A 210 26.09 -11.83 8.16
C TRP A 210 26.55 -11.05 9.41
N ASP A 211 27.86 -10.96 9.65
CA ASP A 211 28.39 -10.22 10.81
C ASP A 211 28.06 -8.73 10.72
N ASP A 212 28.17 -8.14 9.53
CA ASP A 212 27.77 -6.74 9.28
C ASP A 212 26.26 -6.54 9.53
N TYR A 213 25.44 -7.51 9.11
CA TYR A 213 23.99 -7.48 9.34
C TYR A 213 23.67 -7.46 10.84
N VAL A 214 24.31 -8.35 11.61
CA VAL A 214 24.11 -8.44 13.06
C VAL A 214 24.55 -7.17 13.78
N ILE A 215 25.65 -6.54 13.34
CA ILE A 215 26.12 -5.27 13.90
C ILE A 215 25.13 -4.13 13.63
N ALA A 216 24.49 -4.14 12.45
CA ALA A 216 23.54 -3.12 12.04
C ALA A 216 22.13 -3.32 12.63
N LEU A 217 21.81 -4.49 13.18
CA LEU A 217 20.57 -4.71 13.91
C LEU A 217 20.53 -3.91 15.20
N ASN A 218 19.34 -3.40 15.54
CA ASN A 218 19.08 -2.77 16.82
C ASN A 218 18.98 -3.80 17.94
N LEU A 219 20.11 -4.14 18.56
CA LEU A 219 20.18 -5.17 19.61
C LEU A 219 19.40 -4.83 20.90
N ASP A 220 18.93 -3.59 21.07
CA ASP A 220 18.05 -3.21 22.17
C ASP A 220 16.58 -3.61 21.93
N ASP A 221 16.21 -3.95 20.69
CA ASP A 221 14.88 -4.49 20.36
C ASP A 221 14.83 -6.02 20.45
N LYS A 222 13.61 -6.53 20.53
CA LYS A 222 13.33 -7.96 20.48
C LYS A 222 13.22 -8.45 19.05
N HIS A 223 13.88 -9.56 18.78
CA HIS A 223 13.90 -10.18 17.48
C HIS A 223 13.10 -11.48 17.49
N TYR A 224 12.45 -11.76 16.37
CA TYR A 224 11.54 -12.88 16.21
C TYR A 224 11.79 -13.59 14.89
N ILE A 225 11.42 -14.87 14.85
CA ILE A 225 11.13 -15.59 13.61
C ILE A 225 9.67 -16.03 13.62
N VAL A 226 9.16 -16.35 12.43
CA VAL A 226 7.90 -17.10 12.30
C VAL A 226 8.23 -18.57 12.14
N LYS A 227 7.83 -19.39 13.10
CA LYS A 227 8.04 -20.84 13.09
C LYS A 227 6.75 -21.56 13.43
N ASP A 228 6.38 -22.53 12.60
CA ASP A 228 5.16 -23.33 12.77
C ASP A 228 3.93 -22.43 13.01
N THR A 229 3.78 -21.34 12.24
CA THR A 229 2.74 -20.30 12.37
C THR A 229 2.73 -19.49 13.67
N HIS A 230 3.82 -19.53 14.45
CA HIS A 230 3.96 -18.78 15.71
C HIS A 230 5.14 -17.82 15.66
N PHE A 231 5.02 -16.69 16.35
CA PHE A 231 6.13 -15.77 16.59
C PHE A 231 7.00 -16.31 17.72
N VAL A 232 8.26 -16.61 17.40
CA VAL A 232 9.24 -17.16 18.34
C VAL A 232 10.35 -16.14 18.53
N GLU A 233 10.49 -15.64 19.76
CA GLU A 233 11.57 -14.72 20.12
C GLU A 233 12.92 -15.43 20.01
N ILE A 234 13.87 -14.80 19.32
CA ILE A 234 15.24 -15.30 19.16
C ILE A 234 16.22 -14.44 19.94
N ASN A 235 17.25 -15.08 20.49
CA ASN A 235 18.29 -14.38 21.24
C ASN A 235 19.49 -14.07 20.33
N MET A 236 19.59 -12.81 19.92
CA MET A 236 20.66 -12.32 19.06
C MET A 236 22.04 -12.25 19.75
N ALA A 237 22.11 -12.35 21.07
CA ALA A 237 23.40 -12.42 21.77
C ALA A 237 24.11 -13.78 21.61
N ASN A 238 23.39 -14.82 21.16
CA ASN A 238 23.90 -16.18 21.00
C ASN A 238 23.86 -16.62 19.52
N ILE A 239 24.37 -15.76 18.64
CA ILE A 239 24.44 -16.06 17.22
C ILE A 239 25.67 -16.93 16.93
N SER A 240 25.49 -17.92 16.07
CA SER A 240 26.59 -18.75 15.58
C SER A 240 26.39 -19.07 14.11
N GLN A 241 27.46 -18.94 13.33
CA GLN A 241 27.53 -19.40 11.95
C GLN A 241 28.41 -20.63 11.88
N SER A 242 27.95 -21.64 11.13
CA SER A 242 28.69 -22.88 10.88
C SER A 242 28.41 -23.40 9.47
N ASP A 243 29.07 -24.48 9.07
CA ASP A 243 28.81 -25.16 7.79
C ASP A 243 27.36 -25.67 7.67
N ASN A 244 26.65 -25.81 8.79
CA ASN A 244 25.26 -26.27 8.85
C ASN A 244 24.24 -25.12 8.95
N GLY A 245 24.66 -23.89 8.65
CA GLY A 245 23.80 -22.71 8.64
C GLY A 245 24.06 -21.73 9.78
N ILE A 246 23.16 -20.74 9.86
CA ILE A 246 23.17 -19.62 10.80
C ILE A 246 22.13 -19.88 11.88
N PHE A 247 22.51 -19.72 13.14
CA PHE A 247 21.66 -20.01 14.30
C PHE A 247 21.62 -18.84 15.28
N ALA A 248 20.48 -18.67 15.96
CA ALA A 248 20.34 -17.82 17.13
C ALA A 248 19.83 -18.64 18.32
N GLY A 249 20.66 -18.86 19.33
CA GLY A 249 20.30 -19.64 20.52
C GLY A 249 19.88 -21.09 20.22
N GLY A 250 20.43 -21.69 19.16
CA GLY A 250 20.08 -23.05 18.71
C GLY A 250 18.90 -23.14 17.75
N VAL A 251 18.27 -22.02 17.40
CA VAL A 251 17.24 -21.94 16.36
C VAL A 251 17.89 -21.69 15.02
N LEU A 252 17.66 -22.57 14.02
CA LEU A 252 18.16 -22.38 12.65
C LEU A 252 17.42 -21.21 12.00
N LEU A 253 18.18 -20.20 11.59
CA LEU A 253 17.69 -19.02 10.87
C LEU A 253 17.71 -19.26 9.36
N GLY A 254 18.73 -19.91 8.82
CA GLY A 254 18.83 -20.22 7.41
C GLY A 254 20.16 -20.91 7.07
N ASP A 255 20.24 -21.53 5.89
CA ASP A 255 21.47 -22.15 5.40
C ASP A 255 22.41 -21.10 4.79
N THR A 256 21.85 -19.98 4.33
CA THR A 256 22.56 -18.83 3.74
C THR A 256 22.30 -17.55 4.52
N PHE A 257 23.13 -16.53 4.26
CA PHE A 257 22.91 -15.18 4.81
C PHE A 257 21.54 -14.64 4.42
N GLU A 258 21.20 -14.76 3.12
CA GLU A 258 19.96 -14.28 2.57
C GLU A 258 18.77 -14.94 3.27
N GLU A 259 18.75 -16.27 3.38
CA GLU A 259 17.69 -16.98 4.09
C GLU A 259 17.56 -16.56 5.55
N ALA A 260 18.68 -16.42 6.27
CA ALA A 260 18.65 -16.00 7.66
C ALA A 260 18.10 -14.58 7.82
N ARG A 261 18.51 -13.67 6.93
CA ARG A 261 18.01 -12.29 6.86
C ARG A 261 16.51 -12.24 6.58
N GLU A 262 16.03 -13.03 5.63
CA GLU A 262 14.61 -13.11 5.26
C GLU A 262 13.71 -13.62 6.40
N ARG A 263 14.26 -14.27 7.44
CA ARG A 263 13.47 -14.83 8.55
C ARG A 263 13.45 -13.99 9.82
N ILE A 264 14.29 -12.96 9.91
CA ILE A 264 14.37 -12.11 11.11
C ILE A 264 13.39 -10.95 11.00
N TYR A 265 12.62 -10.78 12.08
CA TYR A 265 11.71 -9.68 12.30
C TYR A 265 11.98 -9.02 13.65
N CYS A 266 11.48 -7.81 13.85
CA CYS A 266 11.59 -7.05 15.09
C CYS A 266 10.21 -6.66 15.64
N ALA A 267 10.13 -6.31 16.93
CA ALA A 267 8.88 -5.94 17.59
C ALA A 267 8.52 -4.47 17.38
N THR A 268 9.52 -3.62 17.13
CA THR A 268 9.37 -2.19 17.01
C THR A 268 9.61 -1.77 15.56
N TYR A 269 8.75 -0.90 15.03
CA TYR A 269 8.99 -0.31 13.72
C TYR A 269 10.21 0.61 13.78
N GLU A 270 11.16 0.36 12.89
CA GLU A 270 12.33 1.18 12.67
C GLU A 270 12.23 1.78 11.27
N ASP A 271 12.21 3.11 11.18
CA ASP A 271 12.17 3.79 9.88
C ASP A 271 13.53 3.61 9.18
N PRO A 272 13.62 2.81 8.10
CA PRO A 272 14.87 2.59 7.38
C PRO A 272 15.42 3.88 6.77
N TYR A 273 14.55 4.87 6.56
CA TYR A 273 14.86 6.14 5.93
C TYR A 273 15.09 7.27 6.96
N ALA A 274 15.08 6.98 8.26
CA ALA A 274 15.25 7.98 9.31
C ALA A 274 16.52 8.81 9.15
N HIS A 275 17.61 8.18 8.67
CA HIS A 275 18.89 8.84 8.43
C HIS A 275 18.80 9.95 7.37
N PHE A 276 17.84 9.89 6.45
CA PHE A 276 17.56 10.96 5.49
C PHE A 276 16.93 12.21 6.13
N SER A 277 16.42 12.09 7.34
CA SER A 277 15.86 13.21 8.12
C SER A 277 16.87 13.85 9.07
N GLU A 278 18.08 13.30 9.19
CA GLU A 278 19.12 13.89 10.02
C GLU A 278 19.62 15.22 9.42
N PRO A 279 19.48 16.34 10.16
CA PRO A 279 19.76 17.66 9.62
C PRO A 279 21.24 17.84 9.27
N ILE A 280 21.50 18.45 8.11
CA ILE A 280 22.84 18.92 7.73
C ILE A 280 23.07 20.33 8.30
N PRO A 281 24.26 20.63 8.85
CA PRO A 281 24.60 21.97 9.30
C PRO A 281 24.37 23.03 8.23
N ALA A 282 23.80 24.18 8.60
CA ALA A 282 23.34 25.18 7.64
C ALA A 282 24.47 25.74 6.75
N ASP A 283 25.69 25.79 7.27
CA ASP A 283 26.91 26.21 6.56
C ASP A 283 27.41 25.18 5.54
N GLU A 284 26.99 23.91 5.64
CA GLU A 284 27.35 22.82 4.73
C GLU A 284 26.25 22.53 3.68
N LEU A 285 25.02 23.00 3.91
CA LEU A 285 23.85 22.70 3.06
C LEU A 285 24.06 23.05 1.58
N LEU A 286 24.66 24.21 1.29
CA LEU A 286 24.85 24.64 -0.10
C LEU A 286 25.78 23.70 -0.87
N SER A 287 26.83 23.18 -0.23
CA SER A 287 27.70 22.16 -0.84
C SER A 287 27.01 20.81 -0.92
N ALA A 288 26.29 20.41 0.14
CA ALA A 288 25.63 19.12 0.23
C ALA A 288 24.54 18.94 -0.84
N MET A 289 23.89 20.02 -1.29
CA MET A 289 22.91 20.01 -2.39
C MET A 289 23.49 19.57 -3.74
N PHE A 290 24.80 19.66 -3.94
CA PHE A 290 25.50 19.28 -5.16
C PHE A 290 26.53 18.17 -4.92
N ASP A 291 26.41 17.44 -3.82
CA ASP A 291 27.30 16.33 -3.51
C ASP A 291 27.15 15.20 -4.54
N LEU A 292 28.22 14.43 -4.75
CA LEU A 292 28.18 13.24 -5.61
C LEU A 292 27.44 12.09 -4.92
N ASP A 293 27.41 12.09 -3.58
CA ASP A 293 26.64 11.14 -2.80
C ASP A 293 25.16 11.55 -2.78
N GLN A 294 24.31 10.70 -3.37
CA GLN A 294 22.87 10.91 -3.42
C GLN A 294 22.24 10.97 -2.02
N ASN A 295 22.76 10.24 -1.04
CA ASN A 295 22.22 10.25 0.31
C ASN A 295 22.45 11.59 1.00
N ILE A 296 23.62 12.20 0.79
CA ILE A 296 23.93 13.55 1.27
C ILE A 296 23.00 14.58 0.61
N ARG A 297 22.77 14.47 -0.72
CA ARG A 297 21.84 15.35 -1.43
C ARG A 297 20.40 15.24 -0.91
N VAL A 298 19.90 14.03 -0.67
CA VAL A 298 18.55 13.81 -0.11
C VAL A 298 18.43 14.41 1.29
N ARG A 299 19.45 14.23 2.14
CA ARG A 299 19.49 14.87 3.47
C ARG A 299 19.51 16.39 3.40
N ALA A 300 20.30 16.96 2.50
CA ALA A 300 20.37 18.40 2.29
C ALA A 300 19.01 18.94 1.85
N PHE A 301 18.36 18.24 0.91
CA PHE A 301 17.02 18.54 0.45
C PHE A 301 16.03 18.55 1.63
N ASN A 302 15.92 17.46 2.38
CA ASN A 302 15.03 17.35 3.53
C ASN A 302 15.30 18.42 4.60
N THR A 303 16.56 18.75 4.85
CA THR A 303 16.95 19.80 5.81
C THR A 303 16.49 21.19 5.35
N ILE A 304 16.62 21.52 4.06
CA ILE A 304 16.13 22.81 3.51
C ILE A 304 14.62 22.95 3.71
N PHE A 305 13.84 21.89 3.47
CA PHE A 305 12.39 21.91 3.72
C PHE A 305 12.04 22.02 5.20
N ALA A 306 12.76 21.32 6.07
CA ALA A 306 12.55 21.39 7.51
C ALA A 306 12.83 22.79 8.08
N LEU A 307 13.85 23.48 7.57
CA LEU A 307 14.18 24.85 7.94
C LEU A 307 13.23 25.90 7.33
N GLY A 308 12.60 25.56 6.20
CA GLY A 308 11.68 26.45 5.49
C GLY A 308 12.30 27.82 5.21
N LYS A 309 11.66 28.90 5.68
CA LYS A 309 12.09 30.29 5.41
C LYS A 309 13.52 30.59 5.86
N ASP A 310 14.03 29.91 6.89
CA ASP A 310 15.39 30.15 7.41
C ASP A 310 16.47 29.66 6.43
N ALA A 311 16.12 28.75 5.51
CA ALA A 311 16.98 28.29 4.42
C ALA A 311 16.77 29.05 3.10
N ALA A 312 15.98 30.13 3.07
CA ALA A 312 15.64 30.84 1.83
C ALA A 312 16.86 31.33 1.04
N TYR A 313 17.90 31.82 1.71
CA TYR A 313 19.13 32.27 1.05
C TYR A 313 19.85 31.12 0.33
N ILE A 314 19.86 29.93 0.95
CA ILE A 314 20.44 28.71 0.40
C ILE A 314 19.63 28.24 -0.79
N ALA A 315 18.30 28.19 -0.66
CA ALA A 315 17.41 27.78 -1.74
C ALA A 315 17.59 28.68 -2.99
N ASN A 316 17.66 30.00 -2.81
CA ASN A 316 17.94 30.92 -3.91
C ASN A 316 19.30 30.64 -4.55
N ASP A 317 20.36 30.47 -3.75
CA ASP A 317 21.70 30.20 -4.28
C ASP A 317 21.82 28.86 -5.01
N VAL A 318 21.15 27.82 -4.53
CA VAL A 318 21.07 26.51 -5.20
C VAL A 318 20.38 26.67 -6.55
N LEU A 319 19.18 27.25 -6.57
CA LEU A 319 18.37 27.42 -7.78
C LEU A 319 19.06 28.31 -8.83
N ARG A 320 19.87 29.28 -8.42
CA ARG A 320 20.71 30.06 -9.35
C ARG A 320 21.74 29.21 -10.07
N LYS A 321 22.36 28.25 -9.39
CA LYS A 321 23.49 27.45 -9.88
C LYS A 321 23.07 26.27 -10.77
N VAL A 322 21.89 25.71 -10.55
CA VAL A 322 21.37 24.56 -11.30
C VAL A 322 21.09 24.92 -12.76
N ASP A 323 21.43 24.06 -13.71
CA ASP A 323 21.02 24.20 -15.12
C ASP A 323 19.66 23.53 -15.35
N ILE A 324 18.70 24.28 -15.93
CA ILE A 324 17.31 23.85 -16.18
C ILE A 324 17.24 22.80 -17.30
N ASN A 325 18.35 22.41 -17.93
CA ASN A 325 18.34 21.42 -19.00
C ASN A 325 18.75 20.01 -18.53
N THR A 326 18.77 19.76 -17.22
CA THR A 326 19.21 18.49 -16.64
C THR A 326 18.03 17.65 -16.15
N ASP A 327 18.14 16.32 -16.22
CA ASP A 327 17.13 15.38 -15.72
C ASP A 327 16.82 15.57 -14.21
N GLU A 328 17.72 16.23 -13.46
CA GLU A 328 17.56 16.58 -12.04
C GLU A 328 16.57 17.74 -11.79
N ASN A 329 15.98 18.32 -12.84
CA ASN A 329 15.02 19.42 -12.76
C ASN A 329 13.85 19.19 -11.82
N MET A 330 13.38 17.94 -11.70
CA MET A 330 12.20 17.64 -10.87
C MET A 330 12.42 18.04 -9.41
N TYR A 331 13.59 17.72 -8.82
CA TYR A 331 13.88 18.04 -7.43
C TYR A 331 13.98 19.55 -7.22
N PHE A 332 14.71 20.25 -8.08
CA PHE A 332 14.87 21.69 -7.98
C PHE A 332 13.58 22.46 -8.28
N ASN A 333 12.72 21.95 -9.16
CA ASN A 333 11.35 22.46 -9.36
C ASN A 333 10.52 22.39 -8.08
N ILE A 334 10.64 21.32 -7.30
CA ILE A 334 9.93 21.19 -6.01
C ILE A 334 10.41 22.27 -5.03
N ILE A 335 11.72 22.52 -4.95
CA ILE A 335 12.28 23.62 -4.12
C ILE A 335 11.77 24.97 -4.61
N ALA A 336 11.86 25.24 -5.92
CA ALA A 336 11.41 26.51 -6.50
C ALA A 336 9.91 26.75 -6.23
N ASN A 337 9.07 25.73 -6.41
CA ASN A 337 7.64 25.84 -6.13
C ASN A 337 7.36 26.13 -4.66
N HIS A 338 7.96 25.37 -3.75
CA HIS A 338 7.75 25.52 -2.31
C HIS A 338 8.19 26.89 -1.80
N PHE A 339 9.41 27.33 -2.15
CA PHE A 339 9.93 28.62 -1.69
C PHE A 339 9.25 29.82 -2.38
N ASN A 340 8.67 29.64 -3.58
CA ASN A 340 7.82 30.64 -4.19
C ASN A 340 6.52 30.82 -3.39
N GLN A 341 5.87 29.71 -3.00
CA GLN A 341 4.67 29.73 -2.15
C GLN A 341 4.93 30.37 -0.78
N LEU A 342 6.13 30.19 -0.22
CA LEU A 342 6.54 30.86 1.02
C LEU A 342 6.83 32.36 0.84
N GLY A 343 6.89 32.85 -0.40
CA GLY A 343 7.21 34.24 -0.73
C GLY A 343 8.70 34.59 -0.54
N CYS A 344 9.58 33.59 -0.62
CA CYS A 344 10.99 33.71 -0.24
C CYS A 344 11.96 33.64 -1.43
N LEU A 345 11.48 33.39 -2.65
CA LEU A 345 12.32 33.49 -3.85
C LEU A 345 12.62 34.94 -4.22
N GLU A 346 13.86 35.19 -4.60
CA GLU A 346 14.30 36.44 -5.21
C GLU A 346 13.87 36.51 -6.68
N GLU A 347 13.72 37.72 -7.21
CA GLU A 347 13.11 37.95 -8.52
C GLU A 347 13.89 37.31 -9.67
N ASP A 348 15.23 37.29 -9.59
CA ASP A 348 16.08 36.63 -10.58
C ASP A 348 15.84 35.11 -10.62
N VAL A 349 15.63 34.50 -9.45
CA VAL A 349 15.33 33.07 -9.33
C VAL A 349 13.92 32.75 -9.79
N LYS A 350 12.93 33.58 -9.46
CA LYS A 350 11.56 33.42 -9.97
C LYS A 350 11.52 33.49 -11.49
N LEU A 351 12.19 34.48 -12.08
CA LEU A 351 12.28 34.61 -13.54
C LEU A 351 12.96 33.42 -14.19
N LYS A 352 13.84 32.72 -13.49
CA LYS A 352 14.51 31.54 -14.02
C LYS A 352 13.63 30.29 -13.97
N TRP A 353 12.90 30.08 -12.87
CA TRP A 353 12.19 28.83 -12.59
C TRP A 353 10.68 28.87 -12.82
N HIS A 354 10.12 30.07 -12.96
CA HIS A 354 8.68 30.32 -13.11
C HIS A 354 8.36 31.29 -14.24
N SER A 355 9.33 31.63 -15.11
CA SER A 355 8.98 32.24 -16.39
C SER A 355 8.37 31.18 -17.29
N GLU A 356 7.16 31.42 -17.77
CA GLU A 356 6.45 30.59 -18.75
C GLU A 356 7.34 30.10 -19.90
#